data_AF-A0A2V8IFU9-F1
#
_entry.id   AF-A0A2V8IFU9-F1
#
_cell.length_a   1.000
_cell.length_b   1.000
_cell.length_c   1.000
_cell.angle_alpha   90.00
_cell.angle_beta   90.00
_cell.angle_gamma   90.00
#
_symmetry.space_group_name_H-M   'P 1'
#
loop_
_entity.id
_entity.type
_entity.pdbx_description
1 polymer ?
#
loop_
_entity_poly.entity_id
_entity_poly.type
_entity_poly.pdbx_seq_one_letter_code
_entity_poly.pdbx_strand_id
1 'polypeptide(L)' 'MQKITSHLWFDKEAMEAAGFYTSVFKDSRVKNTTTLRNTPSGSVDIASIELSGQGFTLISAGPLFKFNPSVSFLIACTTK' A
#
# COMPACT_ATOMS: atom_id res chain seq x y z
N MET A 1 14.94 9.39 -2.73
CA MET A 1 14.48 8.00 -2.92
C MET A 1 14.65 7.27 -1.60
N GLN A 2 13.57 6.70 -1.05
CA GLN A 2 13.65 5.93 0.20
C GLN A 2 14.35 4.59 -0.08
N LYS A 3 15.31 4.20 0.77
CA LYS A 3 16.03 2.94 0.64
C LYS A 3 15.26 1.74 1.20
N ILE A 4 14.37 2.00 2.16
CA ILE A 4 13.52 1.02 2.82
C ILE A 4 12.08 1.53 2.71
N THR A 5 11.17 0.66 2.28
CA THR A 5 9.77 0.99 2.00
C THR A 5 8.89 -0.02 2.69
N SER A 6 7.84 0.45 3.38
CA SER A 6 6.83 -0.43 3.96
C SER A 6 6.07 -1.16 2.86
N HIS A 7 5.92 -2.47 2.99
CA HIS A 7 5.23 -3.32 2.03
C HIS A 7 4.04 -4.01 2.69
N LEU A 8 2.83 -3.69 2.24
CA LEU A 8 1.57 -4.07 2.88
C LEU A 8 0.86 -5.14 2.06
N TRP A 9 0.55 -6.28 2.69
CA TRP A 9 -0.11 -7.42 2.07
C TRP A 9 -1.63 -7.36 2.24
N PHE A 10 -2.35 -7.46 1.13
CA PHE A 10 -3.80 -7.56 1.04
C PHE A 10 -4.20 -8.90 0.43
N ASP A 11 -5.44 -9.31 0.68
CA ASP A 11 -6.03 -10.45 -0.01
C ASP A 11 -6.24 -10.09 -1.49
N LYS A 12 -7.07 -9.06 -1.74
CA LYS A 12 -7.49 -8.64 -3.09
C LYS A 12 -7.50 -7.11 -3.29
N GLU A 13 -7.39 -6.34 -2.23
CA GLU A 13 -7.81 -4.94 -2.20
C GLU A 13 -6.66 -3.92 -2.36
N ALA A 14 -5.44 -4.33 -2.71
CA ALA A 14 -4.28 -3.41 -2.76
C ALA A 14 -4.51 -2.17 -3.65
N MET A 15 -5.18 -2.33 -4.79
CA MET A 15 -5.47 -1.23 -5.72
C MET A 15 -6.56 -0.28 -5.18
N GLU A 16 -7.60 -0.85 -4.55
CA GLU A 16 -8.64 -0.07 -3.89
C GLU A 16 -8.08 0.69 -2.69
N ALA A 17 -7.30 0.02 -1.85
CA ALA A 17 -6.62 0.61 -0.70
C ALA A 17 -5.64 1.72 -1.13
N ALA A 18 -4.90 1.53 -2.23
CA ALA A 18 -4.06 2.58 -2.80
C ALA A 18 -4.87 3.82 -3.18
N GLY A 19 -6.00 3.64 -3.86
CA GLY A 19 -6.91 4.74 -4.21
C GLY A 19 -7.47 5.44 -2.97
N PHE A 20 -7.96 4.65 -2.00
CA PHE A 20 -8.50 5.17 -0.75
C PHE A 20 -7.47 5.98 0.04
N TYR A 21 -6.30 5.40 0.36
CA TYR A 21 -5.29 6.09 1.16
C TYR A 21 -4.80 7.37 0.49
N THR A 22 -4.56 7.33 -0.83
CA THR A 22 -4.10 8.52 -1.55
C THR A 22 -5.17 9.62 -1.67
N SER A 23 -6.45 9.27 -1.57
CA SER A 23 -7.55 10.25 -1.49
C SER A 23 -7.72 10.88 -0.10
N VAL A 24 -7.35 10.16 0.96
CA VAL A 24 -7.53 10.60 2.35
C VAL A 24 -6.39 11.49 2.81
N PHE A 25 -5.14 11.12 2.52
CA PHE A 25 -3.96 11.84 2.99
C PHE A 25 -3.53 12.93 2.02
N LYS A 26 -3.22 14.12 2.53
CA LYS A 26 -2.64 15.21 1.74
C LYS A 26 -1.25 14.82 1.21
N ASP A 27 -0.87 15.44 0.10
CA ASP A 27 0.42 15.24 -0.58
C ASP A 27 0.70 13.76 -0.88
N SER A 28 -0.34 13.08 -1.36
CA SER A 28 -0.34 11.66 -1.66
C SER A 28 -0.68 11.41 -3.11
N ARG A 29 -0.10 10.34 -3.68
CA ARG A 29 -0.36 9.94 -5.07
C ARG A 29 -0.01 8.48 -5.30
N VAL A 30 -0.69 7.86 -6.25
CA VAL A 30 -0.24 6.60 -6.84
C VAL A 30 0.94 6.88 -7.76
N LYS A 31 2.06 6.18 -7.56
CA LYS A 31 3.27 6.32 -8.38
C LYS A 31 3.31 5.34 -9.55
N ASN A 32 2.99 4.08 -9.26
CA ASN A 32 3.01 3.01 -10.24
C ASN A 32 2.02 1.92 -9.83
N THR A 33 1.48 1.23 -10.82
CA THR A 33 0.66 0.03 -10.61
C THR A 33 1.09 -1.04 -11.59
N THR A 34 1.10 -2.30 -11.18
CA THR A 34 1.56 -3.41 -12.01
C THR A 34 0.83 -4.68 -11.61
N THR A 35 0.36 -5.42 -12.60
CA THR A 35 -0.22 -6.76 -12.39
C THR A 35 0.75 -7.81 -12.88
N LEU A 36 1.21 -8.66 -11.97
CA LEU A 36 1.97 -9.86 -12.30
C LEU A 36 0.99 -11.00 -12.60
N ARG A 37 1.19 -11.67 -13.73
CA ARG A 37 0.40 -12.83 -14.15
C ARG A 37 1.24 -14.10 -13.99
N ASN A 38 0.57 -15.25 -13.92
CA ASN A 38 1.21 -16.57 -13.84
C ASN A 38 2.10 -16.75 -12.60
N THR A 39 1.73 -16.18 -11.46
CA THR A 39 2.39 -16.48 -10.18
C THR A 39 1.79 -17.76 -9.58
N PRO A 40 2.48 -18.43 -8.62
CA PRO A 40 1.90 -19.57 -7.90
C PRO A 40 0.54 -19.26 -7.23
N SER A 41 0.29 -17.99 -6.90
CA SER A 41 -0.95 -17.51 -6.29
C SER A 41 -1.95 -16.94 -7.30
N GLY A 42 -1.72 -17.09 -8.61
CA GLY A 42 -2.55 -16.51 -9.67
C GLY A 42 -2.08 -15.12 -10.12
N SER A 43 -3.02 -14.21 -10.36
CA SER A 43 -2.72 -12.81 -10.69
C SER A 43 -2.49 -12.00 -9.41
N VAL A 44 -1.42 -11.21 -9.40
CA VAL A 44 -1.00 -10.40 -8.25
C VAL A 44 -0.96 -8.94 -8.67
N ASP A 45 -1.67 -8.08 -7.96
CA ASP A 45 -1.61 -6.63 -8.18
C ASP A 45 -0.66 -5.96 -7.19
N ILE A 46 0.16 -5.05 -7.68
CA ILE A 46 1.12 -4.28 -6.89
C ILE A 46 0.90 -2.80 -7.18
N ALA A 47 0.71 -2.01 -6.12
CA ALA A 47 0.64 -0.56 -6.18
C ALA A 47 1.79 0.06 -5.38
N SER A 48 2.53 0.95 -6.02
CA SER A 48 3.49 1.83 -5.34
C SER A 48 2.84 3.19 -5.15
N ILE A 49 2.75 3.67 -3.92
CA ILE A 49 2.10 4.93 -3.56
C ILE A 49 3.04 5.82 -2.74
N GLU A 50 2.75 7.11 -2.72
CA GLU A 50 3.26 8.07 -1.75
C GLU A 50 2.10 8.51 -0.86
N LEU A 51 2.29 8.47 0.46
CA LEU A 51 1.37 9.04 1.44
C LEU A 51 2.12 10.11 2.23
N SER A 52 1.70 11.38 2.11
CA SER A 52 2.34 12.52 2.78
C SER A 52 3.87 12.52 2.69
N GLY A 53 4.39 12.27 1.49
CA GLY A 53 5.84 12.21 1.21
C GLY A 53 6.55 10.89 1.55
N GLN A 54 5.89 9.93 2.20
CA GLN A 54 6.44 8.60 2.50
C GLN A 54 5.99 7.55 1.47
N GLY A 55 6.92 6.74 0.99
CA GLY A 55 6.64 5.65 0.05
C GLY A 55 6.06 4.42 0.73
N PHE A 56 5.09 3.80 0.07
CA PHE A 56 4.53 2.50 0.43
C PHE A 56 4.37 1.64 -0.82
N THR A 57 4.47 0.33 -0.63
CA THR A 57 4.06 -0.66 -1.63
C THR A 57 2.93 -1.48 -1.06
N LEU A 58 1.91 -1.76 -1.86
CA LEU A 58 0.76 -2.58 -1.52
C LEU A 58 0.68 -3.74 -2.50
N ILE A 59 0.37 -4.95 -2.04
CA ILE A 59 0.28 -6.15 -2.86
C ILE A 59 -1.00 -6.95 -2.56
N SER A 60 -1.74 -7.34 -3.59
CA SER A 60 -2.84 -8.32 -3.51
C SER A 60 -2.32 -9.68 -3.95
N ALA A 61 -2.17 -10.62 -3.02
CA ALA A 61 -1.60 -11.93 -3.31
C ALA A 61 -2.28 -13.07 -2.53
N GLY A 62 -3.55 -12.89 -2.18
CA GLY A 62 -4.37 -13.88 -1.49
C GLY A 62 -4.33 -13.78 0.03
N PRO A 63 -5.15 -14.57 0.75
CA PRO A 63 -5.46 -14.39 2.17
C PRO A 63 -4.39 -14.97 3.12
N LEU A 64 -3.13 -15.04 2.67
CA LEU A 64 -2.04 -15.70 3.40
C LEU A 64 -1.66 -14.95 4.68
N PHE A 65 -1.73 -13.62 4.64
CA PHE A 65 -1.35 -12.77 5.77
C PHE A 65 -2.45 -11.77 6.07
N LYS A 66 -2.61 -11.46 7.36
CA LYS A 66 -3.54 -10.45 7.86
C LYS A 66 -2.76 -9.42 8.64
N PHE A 67 -3.15 -8.15 8.51
CA PHE A 67 -2.62 -7.11 9.36
C PHE A 67 -2.87 -7.42 10.83
N ASN A 68 -1.92 -7.03 11.65
CA ASN A 68 -2.00 -7.10 13.08
C ASN A 68 -1.44 -5.79 13.68
N PRO A 69 -1.67 -5.54 14.97
CA PRO A 69 -1.24 -4.29 15.60
C PRO A 69 0.29 -4.14 15.76
N SER A 70 1.10 -5.16 15.45
CA SER A 70 2.56 -5.09 15.63
C SER A 70 3.25 -4.13 14.67
N VAL A 71 2.59 -3.77 13.55
CA VAL A 71 3.04 -2.73 12.63
C VAL A 71 1.92 -1.71 12.47
N SER A 72 2.23 -0.44 12.74
CA SER A 72 1.30 0.68 12.57
C SER A 72 2.02 1.91 12.03
N PHE A 73 1.26 2.82 11.43
CA PHE A 73 1.77 4.09 10.91
C PHE A 73 1.09 5.23 11.66
N LEU A 74 1.90 6.08 12.28
CA LEU A 74 1.43 7.22 13.02
C LEU A 74 1.48 8.46 12.14
N ILE A 75 0.34 9.15 12.05
CA ILE A 75 0.23 10.45 11.37
C ILE A 75 0.21 11.52 12.45
N ALA A 76 1.22 12.39 12.43
CA ALA A 76 1.26 13.54 13.32
C ALA A 76 0.29 14.62 12.82
N CYS A 77 -0.75 14.89 13.59
CA CYS A 77 -1.73 15.93 13.28
C CYS A 77 -1.44 17.19 14.09
N THR A 78 -1.52 18.35 13.46
CA THR A 78 -1.63 19.62 14.16
C THR A 78 -3.09 19.85 14.52
N THR A 79 -3.39 20.23 15.76
CA THR A 79 -4.70 20.77 16.11
C THR A 79 -4.85 22.16 15.47
N LYS A 80 -6.11 22.55 15.21
CA LYS A 80 -6.40 23.94 14.83
C LYS A 80 -6.13 24.90 15.98
#